data_AF-L1QHN4-F1
#
_entry.id   AF-L1QHN4-F1
#
_cell.length_a   1.000
_cell.length_b   1.000
_cell.length_c   1.000
_cell.angle_alpha   90.00
_cell.angle_beta   90.00
_cell.angle_gamma   90.00
#
_symmetry.space_group_name_H-M   'P 1'
#
loop_
_entity.id
_entity.type
_entity.pdbx_description
1 polymer ?
#
loop_
_entity_poly.entity_id
_entity_poly.type
_entity_poly.pdbx_seq_one_letter_code
_entity_poly.pdbx_strand_id
1 'polypeptide(L)'
;MLDQKTIDIIKSTVPVLKEHGLEITTTFYKNMFINNPEVKPLFNMDKQNSGEQPKALAMTILAAAQNIDNLQAILPVVKKIGEVHCDRQITEGHYPIVGSNLLASIKEVLGDAATDEVIEAWGKAYGVIAQIFIDVEKEIYNSRK
;
A
#
# COMPACT_ATOMS: atom_id res chain seq x y z
N MET A 1 1.45 -12.48 -12.13
CA MET A 1 2.76 -11.87 -12.48
C MET A 1 2.48 -10.62 -13.30
N LEU A 2 3.16 -9.51 -13.04
CA LEU A 2 2.95 -8.27 -13.78
C LEU A 2 3.58 -8.36 -15.18
N ASP A 3 2.92 -7.78 -16.18
CA ASP A 3 3.50 -7.65 -17.51
C ASP A 3 4.62 -6.60 -17.52
N GLN A 4 5.53 -6.70 -18.51
CA GLN A 4 6.70 -5.83 -18.61
C GLN A 4 6.30 -4.35 -18.69
N LYS A 5 5.24 -4.04 -19.42
CA LYS A 5 4.72 -2.68 -19.58
C LYS A 5 4.33 -2.07 -18.22
N THR A 6 3.64 -2.84 -17.39
CA THR A 6 3.25 -2.44 -16.02
C THR A 6 4.49 -2.19 -15.17
N ILE A 7 5.49 -3.07 -15.24
CA ILE A 7 6.76 -2.91 -14.50
C ILE A 7 7.47 -1.60 -14.92
N ASP A 8 7.54 -1.32 -16.21
CA ASP A 8 8.19 -0.12 -16.74
C ASP A 8 7.46 1.17 -16.30
N ILE A 9 6.13 1.16 -16.31
CA ILE A 9 5.31 2.28 -15.81
C ILE A 9 5.56 2.51 -14.31
N ILE A 10 5.55 1.45 -13.49
CA ILE A 10 5.84 1.59 -12.07
C ILE A 10 7.24 2.17 -11.85
N LYS A 11 8.26 1.60 -12.49
CA LYS A 11 9.66 2.05 -12.33
C LYS A 11 9.87 3.51 -12.78
N SER A 12 9.22 3.92 -13.87
CA SER A 12 9.31 5.31 -14.37
C SER A 12 8.57 6.32 -13.49
N THR A 13 7.55 5.90 -12.73
CA THR A 13 6.78 6.77 -11.83
C THR A 13 7.30 6.79 -10.39
N VAL A 14 8.20 5.88 -10.01
CA VAL A 14 8.87 5.84 -8.69
C VAL A 14 9.49 7.18 -8.26
N PRO A 15 10.21 7.94 -9.11
CA PRO A 15 10.77 9.23 -8.71
C PRO A 15 9.71 10.24 -8.28
N VAL A 16 8.58 10.28 -9.00
CA VAL A 16 7.45 11.17 -8.70
C VAL A 16 6.82 10.78 -7.37
N LEU A 17 6.61 9.47 -7.12
CA LEU A 17 6.13 9.01 -5.81
C LEU A 17 7.12 9.27 -4.68
N LYS A 18 8.43 9.29 -4.94
CA LYS A 18 9.42 9.63 -3.92
C LYS A 18 9.32 11.10 -3.51
N GLU A 19 9.03 11.98 -4.47
CA GLU A 19 8.84 13.41 -4.25
C GLU A 19 7.52 13.70 -3.52
N HIS A 20 6.42 13.11 -3.97
CA HIS A 20 5.07 13.35 -3.44
C HIS A 20 4.62 12.34 -2.38
N GLY A 21 5.48 11.40 -1.98
CA GLY A 21 5.06 10.22 -1.21
C GLY A 21 4.40 10.54 0.14
N LEU A 22 4.90 11.56 0.84
CA LEU A 22 4.30 12.00 2.10
C LEU A 22 2.95 12.68 1.90
N GLU A 23 2.80 13.47 0.83
CA GLU A 23 1.54 14.12 0.48
C GLU A 23 0.49 13.06 0.10
N ILE A 24 0.86 12.10 -0.76
CA ILE A 24 0.02 10.97 -1.15
C ILE A 24 -0.47 10.20 0.07
N THR A 25 0.43 9.82 1.00
CA THR A 25 0.01 9.02 2.16
C THR A 25 -0.80 9.82 3.18
N THR A 26 -0.56 11.13 3.28
CA THR A 26 -1.37 12.03 4.11
C THR A 26 -2.79 12.15 3.54
N THR A 27 -2.92 12.41 2.25
CA THR A 27 -4.21 12.45 1.52
C THR A 27 -4.93 11.11 1.62
N PHE A 28 -4.20 10.01 1.45
CA PHE A 28 -4.72 8.65 1.63
C PHE A 28 -5.35 8.42 2.99
N TYR A 29 -4.65 8.72 4.09
CA TYR A 29 -5.20 8.49 5.43
C TYR A 29 -6.41 9.37 5.72
N LYS A 30 -6.35 10.63 5.28
CA LYS A 30 -7.50 11.55 5.38
C LYS A 30 -8.73 10.99 4.65
N ASN A 31 -8.57 10.61 3.39
CA ASN A 31 -9.65 10.11 2.54
C ASN A 31 -10.19 8.78 3.07
N MET A 32 -9.31 7.85 3.43
CA MET A 32 -9.71 6.54 3.97
C MET A 32 -10.52 6.67 5.26
N PHE A 33 -10.14 7.54 6.20
CA PHE A 33 -10.91 7.69 7.44
C PHE A 33 -12.24 8.43 7.25
N ILE A 34 -12.39 9.21 6.18
CA ILE A 34 -13.66 9.84 5.82
C ILE A 34 -14.59 8.83 5.14
N ASN A 35 -14.06 8.08 4.17
CA ASN A 35 -14.83 7.14 3.36
C ASN A 35 -15.14 5.82 4.10
N ASN A 36 -14.24 5.43 5.00
CA ASN A 36 -14.25 4.16 5.72
C ASN A 36 -13.98 4.40 7.22
N PRO A 37 -14.85 5.13 7.94
CA PRO A 37 -14.64 5.42 9.36
C PRO A 37 -14.51 4.14 10.23
N GLU A 38 -15.07 3.02 9.78
CA GLU A 38 -14.98 1.71 10.42
C GLU A 38 -13.55 1.17 10.53
N VAL A 39 -12.61 1.58 9.66
CA VAL A 39 -11.22 1.12 9.74
C VAL A 39 -10.39 1.91 10.74
N LYS A 40 -10.84 3.11 11.14
CA LYS A 40 -10.09 4.02 12.03
C LYS A 40 -9.65 3.36 13.35
N PRO A 41 -10.45 2.54 14.04
CA PRO A 41 -10.04 1.84 15.26
C PRO A 41 -8.86 0.87 15.10
N LEU A 42 -8.57 0.43 13.87
CA LEU A 42 -7.45 -0.48 13.58
C LEU A 42 -6.09 0.23 13.61
N PHE A 43 -6.08 1.58 13.58
CA PHE A 43 -4.89 2.40 13.49
C PHE A 43 -4.46 2.96 14.85
N ASN A 44 -3.15 3.18 15.01
CA ASN A 44 -2.63 3.94 16.13
C ASN A 44 -2.71 5.43 15.80
N MET A 45 -3.65 6.14 16.44
CA MET A 45 -3.89 7.55 16.16
C MET A 45 -2.75 8.47 16.62
N ASP A 46 -1.95 8.10 17.62
CA ASP A 46 -0.79 8.89 18.04
C ASP A 46 0.28 8.92 16.96
N LYS A 47 0.59 7.75 16.37
CA LYS A 47 1.50 7.62 15.22
C LYS A 47 0.96 8.29 13.97
N GLN A 48 -0.37 8.38 13.88
CA GLN A 48 -1.02 9.02 12.76
C GLN A 48 -0.91 10.54 12.87
N ASN A 49 -1.16 11.09 14.06
CA ASN A 49 -1.01 12.51 14.35
C ASN A 49 0.45 12.97 14.28
N SER A 50 1.42 12.11 14.63
CA SER A 50 2.85 12.43 14.53
C SER A 50 3.41 12.37 13.10
N GLY A 51 2.67 11.82 12.14
CA GLY A 51 3.14 11.63 10.77
C GLY A 51 4.12 10.46 10.59
N GLU A 52 4.36 9.66 11.63
CA GLU A 52 5.20 8.45 11.52
C GLU A 52 4.56 7.40 10.61
N GLN A 53 3.25 7.21 10.71
CA GLN A 53 2.53 6.19 9.96
C GLN A 53 2.39 6.50 8.45
N PRO A 54 2.03 7.72 8.01
CA PRO A 54 2.09 8.13 6.60
C PRO A 54 3.48 7.95 6.01
N LYS A 55 4.52 8.31 6.76
CA LYS A 55 5.91 8.12 6.34
C LYS A 55 6.28 6.64 6.19
N ALA A 56 5.90 5.79 7.14
CA ALA A 56 6.16 4.36 7.09
C ALA A 56 5.48 3.69 5.89
N LEU A 57 4.23 4.07 5.60
CA LEU A 57 3.50 3.57 4.44
C LEU A 57 4.17 4.02 3.13
N ALA A 58 4.56 5.29 3.03
CA ALA A 58 5.22 5.83 1.83
C ALA A 58 6.52 5.08 1.52
N MET A 59 7.34 4.83 2.55
CA MET A 59 8.58 4.06 2.42
C MET A 59 8.32 2.61 1.98
N THR A 60 7.25 1.99 2.48
CA THR A 60 6.89 0.61 2.13
C THR A 60 6.45 0.51 0.67
N ILE A 61 5.58 1.42 0.22
CA ILE A 61 5.13 1.49 -1.18
C ILE A 61 6.33 1.74 -2.11
N LEU A 62 7.21 2.68 -1.75
CA LEU A 62 8.40 2.99 -2.52
C LEU A 62 9.34 1.78 -2.64
N ALA A 63 9.58 1.07 -1.53
CA ALA A 63 10.41 -0.13 -1.53
C ALA A 63 9.81 -1.25 -2.40
N ALA A 64 8.49 -1.46 -2.32
CA ALA A 64 7.81 -2.45 -3.15
C ALA A 64 7.87 -2.09 -4.64
N ALA A 65 7.65 -0.82 -4.99
CA ALA A 65 7.74 -0.33 -6.36
C ALA A 65 9.16 -0.44 -6.95
N GLN A 66 10.19 -0.21 -6.13
CA GLN A 66 11.59 -0.40 -6.52
C GLN A 66 11.96 -1.87 -6.75
N ASN A 67 11.26 -2.81 -6.11
CA ASN A 67 11.47 -4.25 -6.21
C ASN A 67 10.32 -4.95 -6.96
N ILE A 68 9.58 -4.22 -7.81
CA ILE A 68 8.34 -4.73 -8.44
C ILE A 68 8.56 -5.93 -9.36
N ASP A 69 9.78 -6.09 -9.86
CA ASP A 69 10.27 -7.22 -10.66
C ASP A 69 10.87 -8.37 -9.82
N ASN A 70 11.07 -8.16 -8.53
CA ASN A 70 11.58 -9.14 -7.58
C ASN A 70 10.86 -9.04 -6.22
N LEU A 71 9.54 -9.23 -6.23
CA LEU A 71 8.74 -9.16 -5.01
C LEU A 71 9.08 -10.25 -3.98
N GLN A 72 9.82 -11.30 -4.35
CA GLN A 72 10.35 -12.26 -3.37
C GLN A 72 11.35 -11.61 -2.42
N ALA A 73 12.07 -10.57 -2.87
CA ALA A 73 13.03 -9.85 -2.03
C ALA A 73 12.37 -9.12 -0.85
N ILE A 74 11.08 -8.77 -0.96
CA ILE A 74 10.35 -8.08 0.13
C ILE A 74 9.74 -9.04 1.15
N LEU A 75 9.71 -10.35 0.89
CA LEU A 75 9.06 -11.35 1.76
C LEU A 75 9.50 -11.28 3.23
N PRO A 76 10.79 -11.12 3.60
CA PRO A 76 11.19 -11.01 5.00
C PRO A 76 10.54 -9.81 5.71
N VAL A 77 10.40 -8.68 5.00
CA VAL A 77 9.74 -7.48 5.52
C VAL A 77 8.23 -7.70 5.61
N VAL A 78 7.64 -8.33 4.59
CA VAL A 78 6.20 -8.67 4.58
C VAL A 78 5.85 -9.55 5.78
N LYS A 79 6.63 -10.58 6.09
CA LYS A 79 6.40 -11.44 7.27
C LYS A 79 6.38 -10.65 8.57
N LYS A 80 7.35 -9.74 8.75
CA LYS A 80 7.41 -8.89 9.94
C LYS A 80 6.19 -7.97 10.07
N ILE A 81 5.71 -7.40 8.96
CA ILE A 81 4.52 -6.55 8.95
C ILE A 81 3.25 -7.40 9.13
N GLY A 82 3.20 -8.59 8.53
CA GLY A 82 2.10 -9.55 8.65
C GLY A 82 1.79 -9.93 10.10
N GLU A 83 2.81 -10.10 10.94
CA GLU A 83 2.60 -10.31 12.39
C GLU A 83 1.83 -9.14 13.03
N VAL A 84 2.20 -7.90 12.70
CA VAL A 84 1.54 -6.69 13.20
C VAL A 84 0.10 -6.58 12.66
N HIS A 85 -0.12 -6.97 11.40
CA HIS A 85 -1.45 -7.02 10.80
C HIS A 85 -2.34 -8.06 11.49
N CYS A 86 -1.82 -9.26 11.74
CA CYS A 86 -2.55 -10.31 12.45
C CYS A 86 -2.86 -9.91 13.90
N ASP A 87 -1.93 -9.24 14.61
CA ASP A 87 -2.17 -8.71 15.96
C ASP A 87 -3.29 -7.66 16.00
N ARG A 88 -3.49 -6.95 14.88
CA ARG A 88 -4.54 -5.95 14.70
C ARG A 88 -5.79 -6.50 14.03
N GLN A 89 -5.89 -7.82 13.86
CA GLN A 89 -7.04 -8.50 13.27
C GLN A 89 -7.36 -8.01 11.84
N ILE A 90 -6.33 -7.63 11.08
CA ILE A 90 -6.50 -7.27 9.66
C ILE A 90 -6.91 -8.51 8.87
N THR A 91 -7.96 -8.40 8.05
CA THR A 91 -8.46 -9.46 7.18
C THR A 91 -8.29 -9.07 5.71
N GLU A 92 -8.43 -10.05 4.82
CA GLU A 92 -8.40 -9.83 3.36
C GLU A 92 -9.42 -8.77 2.89
N GLY A 93 -10.55 -8.63 3.60
CA GLY A 93 -11.58 -7.62 3.30
C GLY A 93 -11.13 -6.17 3.49
N HIS A 94 -10.04 -5.91 4.22
CA HIS A 94 -9.52 -4.55 4.39
C HIS A 94 -8.65 -4.07 3.21
N TYR A 95 -8.08 -4.98 2.41
CA TYR A 95 -7.19 -4.60 1.30
C TYR A 95 -7.92 -3.81 0.20
N PRO A 96 -9.13 -4.17 -0.25
CA PRO A 96 -9.88 -3.35 -1.21
C PRO A 96 -10.11 -1.90 -0.74
N ILE A 97 -10.31 -1.69 0.56
CA ILE A 97 -10.48 -0.35 1.15
C ILE A 97 -9.19 0.45 1.02
N VAL A 98 -8.05 -0.15 1.38
CA VAL A 98 -6.74 0.50 1.26
C VAL A 98 -6.41 0.81 -0.19
N GLY A 99 -6.58 -0.16 -1.10
CA GLY A 99 -6.25 -0.01 -2.52
C GLY A 99 -7.04 1.12 -3.20
N SER A 100 -8.35 1.15 -3.00
CA SER A 100 -9.21 2.18 -3.60
C SER A 100 -8.86 3.59 -3.12
N ASN A 101 -8.68 3.78 -1.81
CA ASN A 101 -8.30 5.08 -1.25
C ASN A 101 -6.87 5.49 -1.66
N LEU A 102 -5.93 4.54 -1.77
CA LEU A 102 -4.56 4.83 -2.18
C LEU A 102 -4.50 5.30 -3.64
N LEU A 103 -5.15 4.58 -4.56
CA LEU A 103 -5.18 4.94 -5.98
C LEU A 103 -5.89 6.28 -6.21
N ALA A 104 -6.99 6.53 -5.49
CA ALA A 104 -7.67 7.82 -5.53
C ALA A 104 -6.74 8.96 -5.07
N SER A 105 -5.94 8.73 -4.03
CA SER A 105 -5.02 9.73 -3.49
C SER A 105 -3.81 9.98 -4.40
N ILE A 106 -3.31 8.95 -5.07
CA ILE A 106 -2.30 9.12 -6.13
C ILE A 106 -2.86 9.98 -7.25
N LYS A 107 -4.10 9.72 -7.69
CA LYS A 107 -4.77 10.52 -8.73
C LYS A 107 -5.00 11.97 -8.30
N GLU A 108 -5.42 12.18 -7.06
CA GLU A 108 -5.65 13.52 -6.49
C GLU A 108 -4.35 14.34 -6.44
N VAL A 109 -3.26 13.75 -5.95
CA VAL A 109 -1.99 14.48 -5.75
C VAL A 109 -1.23 14.70 -7.05
N LEU A 110 -1.21 13.71 -7.95
CA LEU A 110 -0.44 13.82 -9.20
C LEU A 110 -1.23 14.49 -10.33
N GLY A 111 -2.55 14.65 -10.21
CA GLY A 111 -3.39 15.28 -11.22
C GLY A 111 -3.19 14.67 -12.61
N ASP A 112 -2.87 15.51 -13.59
CA ASP A 112 -2.68 15.09 -14.99
C ASP A 112 -1.51 14.11 -15.19
N ALA A 113 -0.55 14.05 -14.25
CA ALA A 113 0.54 13.08 -14.30
C ALA A 113 0.08 11.65 -13.91
N ALA A 114 -1.04 11.51 -13.21
CA ALA A 114 -1.68 10.23 -12.95
C ALA A 114 -2.65 9.86 -14.08
N THR A 115 -2.09 9.58 -15.25
CA THR A 115 -2.85 9.08 -16.40
C THR A 115 -3.56 7.77 -16.06
N ASP A 116 -4.61 7.42 -16.82
CA ASP A 116 -5.36 6.18 -16.57
C ASP A 116 -4.47 4.93 -16.64
N GLU A 117 -3.48 4.94 -17.54
CA GLU A 117 -2.48 3.88 -17.66
C GLU A 117 -1.58 3.77 -16.42
N VAL A 118 -1.18 4.90 -15.84
CA VAL A 118 -0.42 4.93 -14.57
C VAL A 118 -1.26 4.36 -13.45
N ILE A 119 -2.52 4.81 -13.31
CA ILE A 119 -3.41 4.32 -12.25
C ILE A 119 -3.71 2.82 -12.42
N GLU A 120 -3.91 2.33 -13.65
CA GLU A 120 -4.10 0.90 -13.92
C GLU A 120 -2.86 0.09 -13.51
N ALA A 121 -1.67 0.56 -13.87
CA ALA A 121 -0.42 -0.09 -13.50
C ALA A 121 -0.24 -0.15 -11.97
N TRP A 122 -0.51 0.94 -11.26
CA TRP A 122 -0.48 0.99 -9.79
C TRP A 122 -1.53 0.08 -9.16
N GLY A 123 -2.72 -0.02 -9.75
CA GLY A 123 -3.76 -0.95 -9.31
C GLY A 123 -3.34 -2.42 -9.43
N LYS A 124 -2.73 -2.80 -10.55
CA LYS A 124 -2.16 -4.14 -10.75
C LYS A 124 -1.04 -4.42 -9.75
N ALA A 125 -0.11 -3.47 -9.58
CA ALA A 125 1.00 -3.59 -8.63
C ALA A 125 0.49 -3.77 -7.19
N TYR A 126 -0.46 -2.93 -6.78
CA TYR A 126 -1.12 -3.03 -5.48
C TYR A 126 -1.75 -4.40 -5.28
N GLY A 127 -2.51 -4.90 -6.26
CA GLY A 127 -3.17 -6.21 -6.16
C GLY A 127 -2.18 -7.35 -5.95
N VAL A 128 -1.05 -7.34 -6.66
CA VAL A 128 -0.01 -8.37 -6.49
C VAL A 128 0.63 -8.27 -5.10
N ILE A 129 0.95 -7.07 -4.62
CA ILE A 129 1.52 -6.88 -3.28
C ILE A 129 0.52 -7.31 -2.20
N ALA A 130 -0.73 -6.87 -2.31
CA ALA A 130 -1.81 -7.22 -1.39
C ALA A 130 -1.98 -8.74 -1.29
N GLN A 131 -1.93 -9.46 -2.41
CA GLN A 131 -2.02 -10.92 -2.41
C GLN A 131 -0.88 -11.58 -1.61
N ILE A 132 0.36 -11.08 -1.75
CA ILE A 132 1.51 -11.60 -1.00
C ILE A 132 1.29 -11.41 0.51
N PHE A 133 0.80 -10.24 0.93
CA PHE A 133 0.48 -10.00 2.34
C PHE A 133 -0.65 -10.92 2.83
N ILE A 134 -1.74 -11.04 2.07
CA ILE A 134 -2.88 -11.90 2.41
C ILE A 134 -2.44 -13.36 2.59
N ASP A 135 -1.58 -13.87 1.70
CA ASP A 135 -1.08 -15.25 1.77
C ASP A 135 -0.21 -15.46 3.02
N VAL A 136 0.70 -14.52 3.31
CA VAL A 136 1.53 -14.55 4.52
C VAL A 136 0.69 -14.46 5.79
N GLU A 137 -0.29 -13.58 5.84
CA GLU A 137 -1.18 -13.40 6.99
C GLU A 137 -2.05 -14.63 7.22
N LYS A 138 -2.52 -15.29 6.14
CA LYS A 138 -3.24 -16.56 6.24
C LYS A 138 -2.37 -17.64 6.89
N GLU A 139 -1.09 -17.74 6.56
CA GLU A 139 -0.16 -18.65 7.22
C GLU A 139 0.00 -18.33 8.71
N ILE A 140 0.21 -17.05 9.05
CA ILE A 140 0.36 -16.59 10.44
C ILE A 140 -0.90 -16.91 11.25
N TYR A 141 -2.08 -16.54 10.76
CA TYR A 141 -3.34 -16.86 11.42
C TYR A 141 -3.54 -18.36 11.64
N ASN A 142 -3.14 -19.19 10.67
CA ASN A 142 -3.24 -20.65 10.81
C ASN A 142 -2.25 -21.21 11.84
N SER A 143 -1.07 -20.61 12.01
CA SER A 143 -0.11 -21.03 13.04
C SER A 143 -0.48 -20.62 14.47
N ARG A 144 -1.40 -19.66 14.62
CA ARG A 144 -1.89 -19.16 15.93
C ARG A 144 -3.11 -19.93 16.45
N LYS A 145 -3.68 -20.82 15.63
CA LYS A 145 -4.75 -21.74 16.03
C LYS A 145 -4.18 -22.89 16.86
#